data_AF-A0A2P4YV67-F1
#
_entry.id   AF-A0A2P4YV67-F1
#
_cell.length_a   1.000
_cell.length_b   1.000
_cell.length_c   1.000
_cell.angle_alpha   90.00
_cell.angle_beta   90.00
_cell.angle_gamma   90.00
#
_symmetry.space_group_name_H-M   'P 1'
#
loop_
_entity.id
_entity.type
_entity.pdbx_description
1 polymer ?
#
loop_
_entity_poly.entity_id
_entity_poly.type
_entity_poly.pdbx_seq_one_letter_code
_entity_poly.pdbx_strand_id
1 'polypeptide(L)'
;MGWSRWLTPSTASKRLVHYATFCWVGGWNAHGSRNQYSTIKLKLACIRWYHMRYKNLALPSSPKLDLLLQGIKRLSAPRRKKQPLSPPFLCVLYHFLDISKPRQRLRVIIGYFFLLMRSEFLKINNTRRFSCLKTSNAFFSDDNGR
;
A
#
# COMPACT_ATOMS: atom_id res chain seq x y z
N MET A 1 -28.89 10.44 -19.00
CA MET A 1 -29.24 9.39 -18.02
C MET A 1 -28.68 9.78 -16.65
N GLY A 2 -29.53 10.28 -15.74
CA GLY A 2 -29.12 10.72 -14.41
C GLY A 2 -28.88 9.55 -13.47
N TRP A 3 -27.68 8.96 -13.50
CA TRP A 3 -27.30 7.95 -12.52
C TRP A 3 -27.07 8.63 -11.18
N SER A 4 -27.88 8.28 -10.17
CA SER A 4 -27.60 8.73 -8.80
C SER A 4 -26.23 8.21 -8.37
N ARG A 5 -25.36 9.13 -7.93
CA ARG A 5 -24.04 8.84 -7.33
C ARG A 5 -24.17 7.95 -6.09
N TRP A 6 -25.34 7.94 -5.47
CA TRP A 6 -25.58 7.23 -4.21
C TRP A 6 -26.13 5.82 -4.45
N LEU A 7 -25.54 4.84 -3.75
CA LEU A 7 -26.01 3.47 -3.72
C LEU A 7 -27.08 3.35 -2.63
N THR A 8 -28.21 2.73 -2.96
CA THR A 8 -29.21 2.33 -1.97
C THR A 8 -28.86 0.94 -1.41
N PRO A 9 -29.23 0.60 -0.16
CA PRO A 9 -28.93 -0.71 0.41
C PRO A 9 -29.45 -1.88 -0.45
N SER A 10 -30.61 -1.68 -1.09
CA SER A 10 -31.25 -2.67 -1.98
C SER A 10 -30.47 -2.91 -3.28
N THR A 11 -29.84 -1.88 -3.86
CA THR A 11 -29.12 -1.99 -5.14
C THR A 11 -27.60 -2.14 -4.98
N ALA A 12 -27.09 -1.86 -3.78
CA ALA A 12 -25.67 -1.87 -3.44
C ALA A 12 -25.01 -3.19 -3.79
N SER A 13 -25.57 -4.32 -3.34
CA SER A 13 -24.98 -5.64 -3.56
C SER A 13 -24.77 -5.92 -5.06
N LYS A 14 -25.82 -5.74 -5.87
CA LYS A 14 -25.77 -5.99 -7.32
C LYS A 14 -24.73 -5.09 -8.01
N ARG A 15 -24.72 -3.79 -7.68
CA ARG A 15 -23.78 -2.82 -8.28
C ARG A 15 -22.32 -3.09 -7.86
N LEU A 16 -22.08 -3.43 -6.59
CA LEU A 16 -20.73 -3.78 -6.10
C LEU A 16 -20.21 -5.08 -6.73
N VAL A 17 -21.08 -6.06 -6.94
CA VAL A 17 -20.73 -7.31 -7.66
C VAL A 17 -20.32 -6.99 -9.10
N HIS A 18 -21.13 -6.23 -9.84
CA HIS A 18 -20.80 -5.82 -11.21
C HIS A 18 -19.52 -5.00 -11.30
N TYR A 19 -19.30 -4.11 -10.32
CA TYR A 19 -18.08 -3.33 -10.25
C TYR A 19 -16.84 -4.20 -10.00
N ALA A 20 -16.94 -5.18 -9.08
CA ALA A 20 -15.85 -6.10 -8.79
C ALA A 20 -15.53 -7.00 -9.98
N THR A 21 -16.54 -7.52 -10.70
CA THR A 21 -16.34 -8.29 -11.93
C THR A 21 -15.71 -7.44 -13.03
N PHE A 22 -16.17 -6.20 -13.20
CA PHE A 22 -15.58 -5.27 -14.16
C PHE A 22 -14.09 -4.99 -13.86
N CYS A 23 -13.75 -4.74 -12.60
CA CYS A 23 -12.36 -4.55 -12.19
C CYS A 23 -11.50 -5.81 -12.41
N TRP A 24 -12.09 -6.99 -12.26
CA TRP A 24 -11.42 -8.27 -12.47
C TRP A 24 -11.21 -8.61 -13.95
N VAL A 25 -12.16 -8.34 -14.84
CA VAL A 25 -12.00 -8.65 -16.27
C VAL A 25 -10.93 -7.79 -16.94
N GLY A 26 -10.57 -6.65 -16.34
CA GLY A 26 -9.49 -5.79 -16.84
C GLY A 26 -9.92 -4.35 -17.11
N GLY A 27 -10.99 -3.87 -16.43
CA GLY A 27 -11.60 -2.55 -16.64
C GLY A 27 -10.67 -1.34 -16.49
N TRP A 28 -10.96 -0.42 -15.56
CA TRP A 28 -10.42 0.96 -15.51
C TRP A 28 -8.93 1.09 -15.11
N ASN A 29 -8.05 0.32 -15.75
CA ASN A 29 -6.61 0.36 -15.60
C ASN A 29 -6.02 0.88 -16.92
N ALA A 30 -5.11 1.86 -16.84
CA ALA A 30 -4.48 2.48 -18.01
C ALA A 30 -3.77 1.47 -18.93
N HIS A 31 -3.38 0.30 -18.41
CA HIS A 31 -2.68 -0.75 -19.14
C HIS A 31 -3.59 -1.93 -19.57
N GLY A 32 -4.91 -1.85 -19.41
CA GLY A 32 -5.85 -2.94 -19.75
C GLY A 32 -5.63 -4.23 -18.92
N SER A 33 -4.81 -4.17 -17.87
CA SER A 33 -4.46 -5.32 -17.03
C SER A 33 -5.54 -5.58 -15.98
N ARG A 34 -5.80 -6.85 -15.67
CA ARG A 34 -6.69 -7.30 -14.59
C ARG A 34 -6.23 -6.78 -13.23
N ASN A 35 -7.16 -6.23 -12.43
CA ASN A 35 -6.84 -5.81 -11.07
C ASN A 35 -6.55 -7.00 -10.16
N GLN A 36 -5.53 -6.88 -9.31
CA GLN A 36 -5.30 -7.86 -8.25
C GLN A 36 -6.43 -7.81 -7.21
N TYR A 37 -6.70 -8.95 -6.58
CA TYR A 37 -7.72 -9.09 -5.53
C TYR A 37 -7.63 -8.00 -4.44
N SER A 38 -6.41 -7.72 -3.95
CA SER A 38 -6.16 -6.67 -2.95
C SER A 38 -6.62 -5.28 -3.40
N THR A 39 -6.42 -4.96 -4.68
CA THR A 39 -6.78 -3.68 -5.27
C THR A 39 -8.30 -3.55 -5.41
N ILE A 40 -8.97 -4.63 -5.85
CA ILE A 40 -10.44 -4.67 -5.92
C ILE A 40 -11.04 -4.50 -4.53
N LYS A 41 -10.52 -5.22 -3.53
CA LYS A 41 -10.95 -5.09 -2.12
C LYS A 41 -10.78 -3.67 -1.61
N LEU A 42 -9.66 -3.01 -1.93
CA LEU A 42 -9.41 -1.61 -1.56
C LEU A 42 -10.40 -0.66 -2.23
N LYS A 43 -10.65 -0.78 -3.54
CA LYS A 43 -11.63 0.05 -4.26
C LYS A 43 -13.04 -0.07 -3.65
N LEU A 44 -13.47 -1.30 -3.33
CA LEU A 44 -14.76 -1.54 -2.65
C LEU A 44 -14.79 -0.91 -1.25
N ALA A 45 -13.70 -0.99 -0.49
CA ALA A 45 -13.60 -0.35 0.82
C ALA A 45 -13.69 1.19 0.71
N CYS A 46 -13.04 1.79 -0.29
CA CYS A 46 -13.15 3.23 -0.55
C CYS A 46 -14.59 3.64 -0.88
N ILE A 47 -15.31 2.85 -1.69
CA ILE A 47 -16.73 3.10 -1.96
C ILE A 47 -17.53 3.06 -0.66
N ARG A 48 -17.41 1.99 0.13
CA ARG A 48 -18.11 1.85 1.42
C ARG A 48 -17.81 3.02 2.36
N TRP A 49 -16.55 3.39 2.48
CA TRP A 49 -16.12 4.51 3.31
C TRP A 49 -16.72 5.84 2.82
N TYR A 50 -16.75 6.08 1.51
CA TYR A 50 -17.35 7.28 0.93
C TYR A 50 -18.85 7.39 1.25
N HIS A 51 -19.60 6.28 1.16
CA HIS A 51 -21.01 6.26 1.55
C HIS A 51 -21.21 6.48 3.04
N MET A 52 -20.37 5.87 3.87
CA MET A 52 -20.42 6.08 5.32
C MET A 52 -20.12 7.54 5.67
N ARG A 53 -19.08 8.15 5.08
CA ARG A 53 -18.63 9.52 5.41
C ARG A 53 -19.63 10.60 5.01
N TYR A 54 -20.27 10.47 3.86
CA TYR A 54 -21.10 11.56 3.28
C TYR A 54 -22.60 11.31 3.33
N LYS A 55 -23.04 10.07 3.58
CA LYS A 55 -24.47 9.71 3.67
C LYS A 55 -24.82 9.02 4.99
N ASN A 56 -23.86 8.81 5.90
CA ASN A 56 -24.01 7.97 7.09
C ASN A 56 -24.65 6.61 6.78
N LEU A 57 -24.34 6.08 5.59
CA LEU A 57 -24.95 4.86 5.08
C LEU A 57 -23.92 3.74 5.05
N ALA A 58 -24.13 2.74 5.90
CA ALA A 58 -23.36 1.51 5.88
C ALA A 58 -23.89 0.60 4.77
N LEU A 59 -23.06 0.32 3.76
CA LEU A 59 -23.39 -0.64 2.71
C LEU A 59 -23.11 -2.07 3.24
N PRO A 60 -24.13 -2.91 3.42
CA PRO A 60 -23.93 -4.25 3.97
C PRO A 60 -23.08 -5.12 3.03
N SER A 61 -22.32 -6.05 3.61
CA SER A 61 -21.73 -7.14 2.82
C SER A 61 -22.84 -8.12 2.47
N SER A 62 -22.88 -8.53 1.21
CA SER A 62 -23.84 -9.51 0.72
C SER A 62 -23.11 -10.82 0.51
N PRO A 63 -23.70 -11.98 0.85
CA PRO A 63 -23.07 -13.27 0.66
C PRO A 63 -22.65 -13.51 -0.80
N LYS A 64 -23.42 -12.96 -1.76
CA LYS A 64 -23.09 -13.01 -3.20
C LYS A 64 -21.79 -12.28 -3.53
N LEU A 65 -21.54 -11.13 -2.90
CA LEU A 65 -20.31 -10.37 -3.08
C LEU A 65 -19.13 -11.10 -2.43
N ASP A 66 -19.34 -11.70 -1.26
CA ASP A 66 -18.29 -12.43 -0.55
C ASP A 66 -17.86 -13.69 -1.31
N LEU A 67 -18.83 -14.44 -1.86
CA LEU A 67 -18.57 -15.58 -2.75
C LEU A 67 -17.80 -15.16 -4.00
N LEU A 68 -18.20 -14.06 -4.65
CA LEU A 68 -17.48 -13.52 -5.81
C LEU A 68 -16.03 -13.17 -5.44
N LEU A 69 -15.83 -12.44 -4.34
CA LEU A 69 -14.51 -12.04 -3.87
C LEU A 69 -13.63 -13.24 -3.51
N GLN A 70 -14.22 -14.30 -2.96
CA GLN A 70 -13.52 -15.55 -2.69
C GLN A 70 -13.10 -16.26 -3.98
N GLY A 71 -13.97 -16.27 -5.00
CA GLY A 71 -13.63 -16.79 -6.34
C GLY A 71 -12.49 -16.01 -6.98
N ILE A 72 -12.57 -14.67 -6.97
CA ILE A 72 -11.50 -13.80 -7.46
C ILE A 72 -10.19 -14.04 -6.70
N LYS A 73 -10.25 -14.18 -5.37
CA LYS A 73 -9.06 -14.46 -4.54
C LYS A 73 -8.39 -15.78 -4.94
N ARG A 74 -9.17 -16.84 -5.20
CA ARG A 74 -8.66 -18.15 -5.62
C ARG A 74 -8.02 -18.09 -7.02
N LEU A 75 -8.61 -17.33 -7.93
CA LEU A 75 -8.11 -17.19 -9.31
C LEU A 75 -6.99 -16.15 -9.43
N SER A 76 -6.80 -15.29 -8.42
CA SER A 76 -5.70 -14.32 -8.40
C SER A 76 -4.38 -14.99 -8.09
N ALA A 77 -3.33 -14.56 -8.81
CA ALA A 77 -1.97 -15.02 -8.53
C ALA A 77 -1.64 -14.81 -7.05
N PRO A 78 -0.97 -15.78 -6.41
CA PRO A 78 -0.61 -15.68 -5.01
C PRO A 78 0.18 -14.39 -4.78
N ARG A 79 -0.16 -13.71 -3.67
CA ARG A 79 0.55 -12.49 -3.29
C ARG A 79 2.01 -12.85 -3.09
N ARG A 80 2.90 -12.36 -3.95
CA ARG A 80 4.35 -12.51 -3.78
C ARG A 80 4.71 -11.90 -2.44
N LYS A 81 5.02 -12.76 -1.46
CA LYS A 81 5.55 -12.30 -0.18
C LYS A 81 6.88 -11.60 -0.49
N LYS A 82 7.11 -10.45 0.13
CA LYS A 82 8.46 -9.89 0.13
C LYS A 82 9.36 -10.92 0.81
N GLN A 83 10.47 -11.27 0.16
CA GLN A 83 11.44 -12.15 0.79
C GLN A 83 12.01 -11.44 2.01
N PRO A 84 12.29 -12.18 3.11
CA PRO A 84 13.03 -11.62 4.22
C PRO A 84 14.39 -11.12 3.73
N LEU A 85 14.91 -10.08 4.39
CA LEU A 85 16.28 -9.64 4.15
C LEU A 85 17.23 -10.78 4.53
N SER A 86 17.93 -11.34 3.55
CA SER A 86 18.89 -12.42 3.77
C SER A 86 20.30 -11.85 3.99
N PRO A 87 21.18 -12.56 4.72
CA PRO A 87 22.57 -12.12 4.88
C PRO A 87 23.29 -11.84 3.55
N PRO A 88 23.14 -12.67 2.48
CA PRO A 88 23.73 -12.37 1.18
C PRO A 88 23.23 -11.04 0.58
N PHE A 89 21.94 -10.72 0.74
CA PHE A 89 21.40 -9.44 0.28
C PHE A 89 22.03 -8.25 1.00
N LEU A 90 22.30 -8.39 2.31
CA LEU A 90 22.99 -7.35 3.09
C LEU A 90 24.44 -7.17 2.64
N CYS A 91 25.15 -8.25 2.31
CA CYS A 91 26.51 -8.16 1.76
C CYS A 91 26.53 -7.43 0.41
N VAL A 92 25.60 -7.76 -0.48
CA VAL A 92 25.45 -7.08 -1.77
C VAL A 92 25.11 -5.61 -1.55
N LEU A 93 24.15 -5.31 -0.66
CA LEU A 93 23.79 -3.94 -0.31
C LEU A 93 25.00 -3.15 0.21
N TYR A 94 25.83 -3.77 1.06
CA TYR A 94 27.04 -3.16 1.59
C TYR A 94 28.04 -2.77 0.49
N HIS A 95 28.23 -3.60 -0.54
CA HIS A 95 29.10 -3.26 -1.67
C HIS A 95 28.58 -2.11 -2.55
N PHE A 96 27.26 -1.93 -2.64
CA PHE A 96 26.66 -0.81 -3.36
C PHE A 96 26.61 0.49 -2.54
N LEU A 97 26.95 0.44 -1.25
CA LEU A 97 26.96 1.60 -0.38
C LEU A 97 28.36 2.22 -0.32
N ASP A 98 28.42 3.53 -0.50
CA ASP A 98 29.64 4.30 -0.28
C ASP A 98 29.79 4.55 1.23
N ILE A 99 30.53 3.68 1.89
CA ILE A 99 30.74 3.69 3.35
C ILE A 99 31.51 4.93 3.78
N SER A 100 32.32 5.52 2.89
CA SER A 100 33.03 6.78 3.15
C SER A 100 32.09 7.97 3.34
N LYS A 101 30.79 7.83 2.99
CA LYS A 101 29.76 8.84 3.26
C LYS A 101 28.96 8.49 4.53
N PRO A 102 29.23 9.12 5.69
CA PRO A 102 28.59 8.77 6.97
C PRO A 102 27.07 8.90 6.94
N ARG A 103 26.54 9.85 6.14
CA ARG A 103 25.09 10.04 5.96
C ARG A 103 24.41 8.88 5.24
N GLN A 104 25.10 8.18 4.34
CA GLN A 104 24.53 7.02 3.64
C GLN A 104 24.50 5.79 4.57
N ARG A 105 25.61 5.55 5.29
CA ARG A 105 25.72 4.49 6.30
C ARG A 105 24.62 4.60 7.37
N LEU A 106 24.42 5.79 7.92
CA LEU A 106 23.39 6.06 8.94
C LEU A 106 21.97 5.75 8.45
N ARG A 107 21.65 6.11 7.21
CA ARG A 107 20.32 5.86 6.63
C ARG A 107 19.99 4.38 6.56
N VAL A 108 20.98 3.56 6.22
CA VAL A 108 20.83 2.10 6.08
C VAL A 108 20.72 1.46 7.45
N ILE A 109 21.57 1.85 8.40
CA ILE A 109 21.51 1.37 9.78
C ILE A 109 20.15 1.71 10.41
N ILE A 110 19.72 2.97 10.35
CA ILE A 110 18.43 3.37 10.91
C ILE A 110 17.28 2.64 10.16
N GLY A 111 17.32 2.60 8.83
CA GLY A 111 16.30 1.92 8.04
C GLY A 111 16.20 0.42 8.32
N TYR A 112 17.33 -0.24 8.57
CA TYR A 112 17.40 -1.67 8.87
C TYR A 112 16.96 -1.99 10.30
N PHE A 113 17.56 -1.34 11.31
CA PHE A 113 17.29 -1.64 12.72
C PHE A 113 15.91 -1.17 13.18
N PHE A 114 15.44 -0.02 12.69
CA PHE A 114 14.11 0.51 13.03
C PHE A 114 13.03 0.12 12.03
N LEU A 115 13.36 -0.67 11.01
CA LEU A 115 12.44 -1.11 9.94
C LEU A 115 11.67 0.06 9.28
N LEU A 116 12.31 1.22 9.16
CA LEU A 116 11.63 2.42 8.67
C LEU A 116 11.26 2.30 7.20
N MET A 117 10.08 2.82 6.84
CA MET A 117 9.66 2.93 5.46
C MET A 117 10.45 4.05 4.77
N ARG A 118 10.74 3.89 3.47
CA ARG A 118 11.43 4.91 2.65
C ARG A 118 10.85 6.32 2.85
N SER A 119 9.54 6.46 3.00
CA SER A 119 8.85 7.74 3.20
C SER A 119 9.05 8.39 4.56
N GLU A 120 9.61 7.68 5.53
CA GLU A 120 9.77 8.16 6.91
C GLU A 120 11.12 8.85 7.13
N PHE A 121 12.19 8.33 6.51
CA PHE A 121 13.54 8.86 6.73
C PHE A 121 14.20 9.46 5.48
N LEU A 122 13.61 9.27 4.29
CA LEU A 122 14.07 9.88 3.04
C LEU A 122 13.11 10.96 2.56
N LYS A 123 13.68 12.06 2.04
CA LYS A 123 12.94 13.13 1.38
C LYS A 123 12.41 12.61 0.04
N ILE A 124 11.09 12.59 -0.13
CA ILE A 124 10.43 12.15 -1.38
C ILE A 124 9.79 13.39 -2.00
N ASN A 125 10.05 13.68 -3.28
CA ASN A 125 9.42 14.76 -4.04
C ASN A 125 9.44 16.13 -3.32
N ASN A 126 10.62 16.50 -2.84
CA ASN A 126 10.87 17.76 -2.13
C ASN A 126 10.09 17.98 -0.81
N THR A 127 9.23 17.05 -0.41
CA THR A 127 8.45 17.10 0.83
C THR A 127 9.04 16.12 1.84
N ARG A 128 9.19 16.56 3.09
CA ARG A 128 9.56 15.69 4.22
C ARG A 128 8.30 15.43 5.03
N ARG A 129 7.94 14.16 5.21
CA ARG A 129 6.90 13.80 6.19
C ARG A 129 7.49 13.98 7.59
N PHE A 130 6.69 14.52 8.51
CA PHE A 130 7.07 14.62 9.91
C PHE A 130 7.05 13.22 10.52
N SER A 131 8.17 12.52 10.44
CA SER A 131 8.39 11.26 11.14
C SER A 131 9.19 11.51 12.42
N CYS A 132 8.99 10.65 13.42
CA CYS A 132 9.60 10.78 14.75
C CYS A 132 11.14 10.73 14.72
N LEU A 133 11.73 10.05 13.73
CA LEU A 133 13.18 9.93 13.56
C LEU A 133 13.62 10.61 12.26
N LYS A 134 14.32 11.73 12.36
CA LYS A 134 14.95 12.41 11.23
C LYS A 134 16.43 12.06 11.21
N THR A 135 16.99 11.89 10.01
CA THR A 135 18.45 11.76 9.84
C THR A 135 19.22 13.00 10.33
N SER A 136 18.55 14.15 10.49
CA SER A 136 19.11 15.35 11.13
C SER A 136 19.20 15.26 12.65
N ASN A 137 18.47 14.34 13.28
CA ASN A 137 18.43 14.17 14.73
C ASN A 137 19.44 13.10 15.19
N ALA A 138 20.19 12.52 14.26
CA ALA A 138 21.22 11.54 14.55
C ALA A 138 22.58 12.22 14.33
N PHE A 139 23.39 12.21 15.38
CA PHE A 139 24.74 12.74 15.40
C PHE A 139 25.71 11.58 15.56
N PHE A 140 26.90 11.71 14.98
CA PHE A 140 28.02 10.83 15.29
C PHE A 140 28.98 11.64 16.15
N SER A 141 29.46 10.99 17.19
CA SER A 141 30.60 11.45 17.96
C SER A 141 31.74 10.47 17.69
N ASP A 142 32.94 10.99 17.42
CA ASP A 142 34.16 10.18 17.43
C ASP A 142 34.48 9.68 18.86
N ASP A 143 35.57 8.92 19.03
CA ASP A 143 36.03 8.47 20.36
C ASP A 143 36.33 9.64 21.33
N ASN A 144 36.39 10.88 20.80
CA ASN A 144 36.58 12.11 21.56
C ASN A 144 35.28 12.91 21.75
N GLY A 145 34.11 12.35 21.41
CA GLY A 145 32.82 13.02 21.63
C GLY A 145 32.46 14.08 20.57
N ARG A 146 33.22 14.21 19.48
CA ARG A 146 33.04 15.28 18.46
C ARG A 146 32.25 14.86 17.23
#